data_AF-A0AAJ7WN48-F1
#
_entry.id   AF-A0AAJ7WN48-F1
#
_cell.length_a   1.000
_cell.length_b   1.000
_cell.length_c   1.000
_cell.angle_alpha   90.00
_cell.angle_beta   90.00
_cell.angle_gamma   90.00
#
_symmetry.space_group_name_H-M   'P 1'
#
loop_
_entity.id
_entity.type
_entity.pdbx_description
1 polymer ?
#
loop_
_entity_poly.entity_id
_entity_poly.type
_entity_poly.pdbx_seq_one_letter_code
_entity_poly.pdbx_strand_id
1 'polypeptide(L)'
;MRLLAVVMLRVTEVKSKDKNIAAAMEGNNLTVEEKKILRNHTEACLAGKDTYVDPVSGYSVFTSRSHLLRGKCCGSACRHCPFEQVNVKDRHKKSTYNGYFYT
;
A
#
# COMPACT_ATOMS: atom_id res chain seq x y z
N MET A 1 18.03 -2.65 20.79
CA MET A 1 16.73 -2.58 21.51
C MET A 1 15.88 -1.34 21.17
N ARG A 2 16.44 -0.15 20.90
CA ARG A 2 15.67 1.06 20.49
C ARG A 2 15.05 1.03 19.08
N LEU A 3 15.65 0.32 18.11
CA LEU A 3 15.16 0.30 16.72
C LEU A 3 13.87 -0.53 16.54
N LEU A 4 13.73 -1.65 17.27
CA LEU A 4 12.52 -2.48 17.23
C LEU A 4 11.28 -1.74 17.76
N ALA A 5 11.44 -0.89 18.78
CA ALA A 5 10.33 -0.13 19.35
C ALA A 5 9.75 0.91 18.37
N VAL A 6 10.60 1.58 17.58
CA VAL A 6 10.17 2.55 16.54
C VAL A 6 9.45 1.83 15.38
N VAL A 7 9.94 0.66 14.98
CA VAL A 7 9.27 -0.16 13.95
C VAL A 7 7.92 -0.65 14.43
N MET A 8 7.80 -1.10 15.69
CA MET A 8 6.51 -1.52 16.26
C MET A 8 5.52 -0.37 16.38
N LEU A 9 5.95 0.84 16.76
CA LEU A 9 5.12 2.06 16.77
C LEU A 9 4.61 2.43 15.37
N ARG A 10 5.47 2.35 14.34
CA ARG A 10 5.07 2.61 12.93
C ARG A 10 4.09 1.57 12.38
N VAL A 11 4.21 0.30 12.78
CA VAL A 11 3.25 -0.75 12.40
C VAL A 11 1.90 -0.56 13.09
N THR A 12 1.86 -0.03 14.32
CA THR A 12 0.59 0.31 14.98
C THR A 12 -0.11 1.51 14.33
N GLU A 13 0.63 2.47 13.76
CA GLU A 13 0.04 3.58 12.99
C GLU A 13 -0.61 3.12 11.67
N VAL A 14 -0.07 2.07 11.04
CA VAL A 14 -0.70 1.40 9.88
C VAL A 14 -2.06 0.83 10.27
N LYS A 15 -2.16 0.17 11.44
CA LYS A 15 -3.46 -0.30 11.95
C LYS A 15 -4.47 0.83 12.14
N SER A 16 -4.07 2.05 12.48
CA SER A 16 -5.00 3.18 12.60
C SER A 16 -5.38 3.83 11.27
N LYS A 17 -4.47 3.87 10.28
CA LYS A 17 -4.80 4.37 8.92
C LYS A 17 -5.60 3.35 8.10
N ASP A 18 -5.34 2.06 8.28
CA ASP A 18 -6.07 0.97 7.61
C ASP A 18 -7.47 0.75 8.23
N LYS A 19 -7.68 1.05 9.52
CA LYS A 19 -9.01 0.99 10.16
C LYS A 19 -10.05 1.92 9.54
N ASN A 20 -9.61 2.97 8.84
CA ASN A 20 -10.51 3.87 8.09
C ASN A 20 -10.77 3.39 6.64
N ILE A 21 -10.28 2.21 6.22
CA ILE A 21 -10.57 1.64 4.90
C ILE A 21 -12.02 1.12 4.81
N ALA A 22 -12.61 0.64 5.91
CA ALA A 22 -14.03 0.27 5.93
C ALA A 22 -14.93 1.47 5.57
N ALA A 23 -14.61 2.67 6.08
CA ALA A 23 -15.30 3.91 5.72
C ALA A 23 -15.00 4.38 4.28
N ALA A 24 -13.84 4.02 3.71
CA ALA A 24 -13.50 4.30 2.31
C ALA A 24 -14.28 3.43 1.31
N MET A 25 -14.69 2.21 1.70
CA MET A 25 -15.44 1.29 0.82
C MET A 25 -16.91 1.70 0.61
N GLU A 26 -17.49 2.44 1.56
CA GLU A 26 -18.89 2.87 1.50
C GLU A 26 -19.07 4.28 0.90
N GLY A 27 -17.98 5.03 0.66
CA GLY A 27 -18.06 6.45 0.36
C GLY A 27 -17.68 6.92 -1.06
N ASN A 28 -17.22 6.08 -2.01
CA ASN A 28 -16.63 6.66 -3.23
C ASN A 28 -16.68 5.85 -4.55
N ASN A 29 -16.52 6.65 -5.62
CA ASN A 29 -16.59 6.41 -7.06
C ASN A 29 -15.48 5.50 -7.61
N LEU A 30 -15.18 4.38 -6.94
CA LEU A 30 -14.19 3.39 -7.35
C LEU A 30 -14.83 2.28 -8.20
N THR A 31 -14.13 1.87 -9.25
CA THR A 31 -14.51 0.72 -10.08
C THR A 31 -14.45 -0.58 -9.30
N VAL A 32 -15.06 -1.64 -9.85
CA VAL A 32 -15.02 -2.99 -9.26
C VAL A 32 -13.57 -3.47 -9.06
N GLU A 33 -12.69 -3.20 -10.02
CA GLU A 33 -11.30 -3.64 -9.95
C GLU A 33 -10.49 -2.84 -8.92
N GLU A 34 -10.70 -1.53 -8.83
CA GLU A 34 -10.02 -0.71 -7.81
C GLU A 34 -10.44 -1.12 -6.39
N LYS A 35 -11.72 -1.49 -6.20
CA LYS A 35 -12.20 -2.06 -4.94
C LYS A 35 -11.51 -3.38 -4.59
N LYS A 36 -11.23 -4.23 -5.58
CA LYS A 36 -10.47 -5.48 -5.37
C LYS A 36 -9.00 -5.20 -5.03
N ILE A 37 -8.37 -4.22 -5.68
CA ILE A 37 -7.00 -3.78 -5.36
C ILE A 37 -6.90 -3.41 -3.87
N LEU A 38 -7.81 -2.54 -3.40
CA LEU A 38 -7.86 -2.11 -2.00
C LEU A 38 -8.10 -3.28 -1.04
N ARG A 39 -9.07 -4.14 -1.36
CA ARG A 39 -9.38 -5.32 -0.54
C ARG A 39 -8.17 -6.23 -0.39
N ASN A 40 -7.55 -6.66 -1.50
CA ASN A 40 -6.42 -7.59 -1.48
C ASN A 40 -5.22 -7.00 -0.72
N HIS A 41 -4.94 -5.72 -0.92
CA HIS A 41 -3.91 -5.00 -0.17
C HIS A 41 -4.21 -4.97 1.32
N THR A 42 -5.43 -4.59 1.70
CA THR A 42 -5.86 -4.47 3.10
C THR A 42 -5.79 -5.82 3.81
N GLU A 43 -6.32 -6.88 3.18
CA GLU A 43 -6.24 -8.24 3.71
C GLU A 43 -4.79 -8.70 3.89
N ALA A 44 -3.90 -8.38 2.94
CA ALA A 44 -2.48 -8.70 3.06
C ALA A 44 -1.81 -7.92 4.21
N CYS A 45 -2.11 -6.63 4.38
CA CYS A 45 -1.62 -5.84 5.51
C CYS A 45 -2.08 -6.41 6.86
N LEU A 46 -3.36 -6.74 6.99
CA LEU A 46 -3.95 -7.31 8.21
C LEU A 46 -3.37 -8.68 8.54
N ALA A 47 -3.14 -9.51 7.51
CA ALA A 47 -2.47 -10.80 7.64
C ALA A 47 -0.96 -10.71 7.85
N GLY A 48 -0.38 -9.50 7.88
CA GLY A 48 1.06 -9.29 8.05
C GLY A 48 1.91 -9.74 6.85
N LYS A 49 1.30 -9.93 5.67
CA LYS A 49 1.99 -10.32 4.44
C LYS A 49 2.73 -9.12 3.85
N ASP A 50 3.87 -9.40 3.22
CA ASP A 50 4.69 -8.36 2.59
C ASP A 50 4.17 -7.97 1.20
N THR A 51 3.43 -8.85 0.54
CA THR A 51 2.91 -8.66 -0.82
C THR A 51 1.47 -9.13 -0.97
N TYR A 52 0.80 -8.64 -2.01
CA TYR A 52 -0.48 -9.15 -2.52
C TYR A 52 -0.43 -9.26 -4.05
N VAL A 53 -1.31 -10.08 -4.63
CA VAL A 53 -1.47 -10.12 -6.09
C VAL A 53 -2.43 -9.01 -6.51
N ASP A 54 -1.94 -8.11 -7.36
CA ASP A 54 -2.77 -7.08 -7.97
C ASP A 54 -3.71 -7.72 -9.00
N PRO A 55 -5.04 -7.63 -8.81
CA PRO A 55 -6.01 -8.28 -9.68
C PRO A 55 -6.03 -7.72 -11.11
N VAL A 56 -5.53 -6.51 -11.35
CA VAL A 56 -5.52 -5.87 -12.68
C VAL A 56 -4.23 -6.21 -13.43
N SER A 57 -3.07 -6.08 -12.78
CA SER A 57 -1.77 -6.29 -13.42
C SER A 57 -1.24 -7.72 -13.34
N GLY A 58 -1.76 -8.54 -12.40
CA GLY A 58 -1.25 -9.87 -12.09
C GLY A 58 0.08 -9.89 -11.33
N TYR A 59 0.64 -8.72 -11.01
CA TYR A 59 1.93 -8.63 -10.31
C TYR A 59 1.82 -8.88 -8.81
N SER A 60 2.89 -9.42 -8.23
CA SER A 60 3.10 -9.42 -6.78
C SER A 60 3.58 -8.03 -6.35
N VAL A 61 2.72 -7.30 -5.64
CA VAL A 61 2.95 -5.90 -5.24
C VAL A 61 3.21 -5.84 -3.74
N PHE A 62 4.24 -5.09 -3.33
CA PHE A 62 4.51 -4.86 -1.91
C PHE A 62 3.38 -4.08 -1.23
N THR A 63 3.04 -4.51 -0.02
CA THR A 63 2.10 -3.80 0.85
C THR A 63 2.72 -2.51 1.39
N SER A 64 1.87 -1.54 1.72
CA SER A 64 2.28 -0.33 2.45
C SER A 64 3.01 -0.68 3.76
N ARG A 65 2.52 -1.70 4.48
CA ARG A 65 3.19 -2.29 5.66
C ARG A 65 4.62 -2.70 5.35
N SER A 66 4.85 -3.50 4.31
CA SER A 66 6.21 -3.93 3.91
C SER A 66 7.12 -2.75 3.62
N HIS A 67 6.60 -1.73 2.93
CA HIS A 67 7.35 -0.49 2.68
C HIS A 67 7.74 0.23 3.98
N LEU A 68 6.83 0.34 4.94
CA LEU A 68 7.11 1.01 6.22
C LEU A 68 8.12 0.24 7.07
N LEU A 69 8.05 -1.09 7.09
CA LEU A 69 9.06 -1.94 7.73
C LEU A 69 10.44 -1.77 7.09
N ARG A 70 10.48 -1.70 5.76
CA ARG A 70 11.71 -1.48 4.97
C ARG A 70 12.23 -0.05 5.05
N GLY A 71 11.37 0.91 5.38
CA GLY A 71 11.72 2.33 5.55
C GLY A 71 12.06 3.10 4.27
N LYS A 72 11.78 2.56 3.07
CA LYS A 72 12.05 3.26 1.80
C LYS A 72 11.16 2.81 0.62
N CYS A 73 11.08 3.62 -0.43
CA CYS A 73 10.51 3.23 -1.73
C CYS A 73 11.37 2.11 -2.37
N CYS A 74 10.75 1.10 -2.99
CA CYS A 74 11.48 0.00 -3.66
C CYS A 74 11.91 0.34 -5.10
N GLY A 75 11.29 1.35 -5.72
CA GLY A 75 11.55 1.72 -7.12
C GLY A 75 10.72 0.96 -8.17
N SER A 76 9.83 0.05 -7.75
CA SER A 76 9.02 -0.79 -8.65
C SER A 76 7.60 -0.27 -8.91
N ALA A 77 7.32 1.00 -8.63
CA ALA A 77 6.00 1.63 -8.83
C ALA A 77 4.83 0.90 -8.14
N CYS A 78 5.05 0.39 -6.92
CA CYS A 78 3.99 -0.28 -6.16
C CYS A 78 2.81 0.65 -5.87
N ARG A 79 1.58 0.13 -6.01
CA ARG A 79 0.33 0.90 -5.88
C ARG A 79 0.16 1.61 -4.54
N HIS A 80 0.64 1.00 -3.46
CA HIS A 80 0.47 1.49 -2.08
C HIS A 80 1.79 1.96 -1.46
N CYS A 81 2.67 2.59 -2.25
CA CYS A 81 3.94 3.11 -1.77
C CYS A 81 3.71 4.36 -0.89
N PRO A 82 4.03 4.34 0.42
CA PRO A 82 3.85 5.49 1.32
C PRO A 82 4.94 6.56 1.15
N PHE A 83 5.87 6.35 0.21
CA PHE A 83 7.00 7.22 -0.06
C PHE A 83 6.93 7.79 -1.48
N GLU A 84 5.73 8.13 -1.93
CA GLU A 84 5.48 8.91 -3.15
C GLU A 84 6.19 8.43 -4.42
N GLN A 85 6.41 7.11 -4.52
CA GLN A 85 7.19 6.50 -5.60
C GLN A 85 8.56 7.18 -5.88
N VAL A 86 9.20 7.79 -4.86
CA VAL A 86 10.41 8.62 -5.04
C VAL A 86 11.59 7.91 -5.71
N ASN A 87 11.68 6.58 -5.55
CA ASN A 87 12.76 5.78 -6.13
C ASN A 87 12.41 5.15 -7.49
N VAL A 88 11.24 5.44 -8.06
CA VAL A 88 10.89 4.98 -9.42
C VAL A 88 11.64 5.83 -10.44
N LYS A 89 12.67 5.24 -11.06
CA LYS A 89 13.55 5.94 -12.01
C LYS A 89 12.89 6.20 -13.36
N ASP A 90 12.11 5.23 -13.84
CA ASP A 90 11.40 5.36 -15.11
C ASP A 90 10.14 6.20 -14.92
N ARG A 91 10.15 7.39 -15.52
CA ARG A 91 9.02 8.34 -15.44
C ARG A 91 7.74 7.75 -16.02
N HIS A 92 7.83 6.85 -16.99
CA HIS A 92 6.65 6.24 -17.63
C HIS A 92 5.95 5.21 -16.72
N LYS A 93 6.65 4.72 -15.69
CA LYS A 93 6.08 3.82 -14.67
C LYS A 93 5.47 4.57 -13.50
N LYS A 94 5.76 5.87 -13.36
CA LYS A 94 5.10 6.69 -12.34
C LYS A 94 3.65 6.89 -12.75
N SER A 95 2.77 6.67 -11.81
CA SER A 95 1.34 6.70 -12.06
C SER A 95 0.66 7.73 -11.17
N THR A 96 -0.58 8.08 -11.47
CA THR A 96 -1.32 9.12 -10.74
C THR A 96 -1.91 8.58 -9.45
N TYR A 97 -1.88 9.37 -8.38
CA TYR A 97 -2.54 9.01 -7.13
C TYR A 97 -4.02 9.40 -7.19
N ASN A 98 -4.93 8.42 -7.11
CA ASN A 98 -6.38 8.65 -7.19
C ASN A 98 -7.04 9.02 -5.85
N GLY A 99 -6.25 9.31 -4.81
CA GLY A 99 -6.72 9.51 -3.44
C GLY A 99 -6.60 8.28 -2.56
N TYR A 100 -6.48 7.08 -3.15
CA TYR A 100 -6.40 5.80 -2.45
C TYR A 100 -5.09 5.06 -2.74
N PHE A 101 -4.69 5.01 -4.00
CA PHE A 101 -3.47 4.35 -4.44
C PHE A 101 -3.02 4.89 -5.81
N TYR A 102 -1.87 4.42 -6.29
CA TYR A 102 -1.33 4.73 -7.60
C TYR A 102 -1.98 3.85 -8.69
N THR A 103 -2.74 4.46 -9.61
CA THR A 103 -3.48 3.81 -10.70
C THR A 103 -2.62 3.56 -11.93
#